data_AF-A0A955QPJ3-F1
#
_entry.id   AF-A0A955QPJ3-F1
#
_cell.length_a   1.000
_cell.length_b   1.000
_cell.length_c   1.000
_cell.angle_alpha   90.00
_cell.angle_beta   90.00
_cell.angle_gamma   90.00
#
_symmetry.space_group_name_H-M   'P 1'
#
loop_
_entity.id
_entity.type
_entity.pdbx_description
1 polymer ?
#
loop_
_entity_poly.entity_id
_entity_poly.type
_entity_poly.pdbx_seq_one_letter_code
_entity_poly.pdbx_strand_id
1 'polypeptide(L)'
;MWKAFETSTRKNAPQAAILYDKFHVMRHLGETLDQVRKMEYGRLSGKDRSYSKGQKYTLLSNRENLTLDGRKALKKLLGANQRLQTAYLLKETFGQLWS
;
A
#
# COMPACT_ATOMS: atom_id res chain seq x y z
N MET A 1 -0.10 15.20 7.43
CA MET A 1 -0.60 16.53 7.89
C MET A 1 0.55 17.52 7.85
N TRP A 2 0.29 18.77 7.48
CA TRP A 2 1.33 19.80 7.50
C TRP A 2 1.64 20.21 8.94
N LYS A 3 2.92 20.20 9.33
CA LYS A 3 3.36 20.46 10.71
C LYS A 3 2.93 21.83 11.24
N ALA A 4 2.89 22.85 10.38
CA ALA A 4 2.46 24.18 10.78
C ALA A 4 0.96 24.24 11.11
N PHE A 5 0.13 23.49 10.37
CA PHE A 5 -1.30 23.37 10.67
C PHE A 5 -1.51 22.77 12.07
N GLU A 6 -0.87 21.62 12.34
CA GLU A 6 -0.92 20.99 13.66
C GLU A 6 -0.47 21.92 14.78
N THR A 7 0.66 22.63 14.58
CA THR A 7 1.19 23.57 15.57
C THR A 7 0.22 24.72 15.84
N SER A 8 -0.37 25.29 14.79
CA SER A 8 -1.35 26.37 14.92
C SER A 8 -2.63 25.91 15.61
N THR A 9 -3.16 24.72 15.25
CA THR A 9 -4.37 24.16 15.86
C THR A 9 -4.14 23.91 17.35
N ARG A 10 -3.01 23.29 17.73
CA ARG A 10 -2.69 23.05 19.14
C ARG A 10 -2.57 24.34 19.95
N LYS A 11 -2.08 25.42 19.35
CA LYS A 11 -1.93 26.73 20.00
C LYS A 11 -3.25 27.49 20.13
N ASN A 12 -4.03 27.55 19.05
CA ASN A 12 -5.17 28.47 18.94
C ASN A 12 -6.53 27.77 19.20
N ALA A 13 -6.59 26.45 19.12
CA ALA A 13 -7.78 25.65 19.37
C ALA A 13 -7.41 24.37 20.15
N PRO A 14 -6.89 24.49 21.39
CA PRO A 14 -6.39 23.35 22.16
C PRO A 14 -7.45 22.29 22.48
N GLN A 15 -8.73 22.66 22.47
CA GLN A 15 -9.88 21.76 22.65
C GLN A 15 -10.24 20.97 21.39
N ALA A 16 -9.71 21.33 20.21
CA ALA A 16 -10.01 20.65 18.97
C ALA A 16 -9.16 19.40 18.81
N ALA A 17 -9.79 18.27 18.47
CA ALA A 17 -9.08 17.07 18.08
C ALA A 17 -8.54 17.19 16.64
N ILE A 18 -7.33 16.70 16.40
CA ILE A 18 -6.76 16.57 15.06
C ILE A 18 -7.05 15.16 14.57
N LEU A 19 -7.93 15.03 13.57
CA LEU A 19 -8.26 13.76 12.95
C LEU A 19 -7.51 13.60 11.62
N TYR A 20 -6.92 12.42 11.43
CA TYR A 20 -6.32 12.05 10.16
C TYR A 20 -7.35 11.29 9.34
N ASP A 21 -7.60 11.78 8.13
CA ASP A 21 -8.52 11.13 7.22
C ASP A 21 -7.97 9.77 6.73
N LYS A 22 -8.87 8.77 6.67
CA LYS A 22 -8.55 7.39 6.26
C LYS A 22 -7.87 7.36 4.89
N PHE A 23 -8.31 8.18 3.93
CA PHE A 23 -7.78 8.18 2.58
C PHE A 23 -6.28 8.48 2.57
N HIS A 24 -5.83 9.48 3.32
CA HIS A 24 -4.41 9.84 3.37
C HIS A 24 -3.55 8.76 4.03
N VAL A 25 -4.05 8.14 5.10
CA VAL A 25 -3.34 7.04 5.77
C VAL A 25 -3.21 5.84 4.84
N MET A 26 -4.30 5.42 4.21
CA MET A 26 -4.30 4.28 3.28
C MET A 26 -3.46 4.57 2.02
N ARG A 27 -3.46 5.81 1.54
CA ARG A 27 -2.62 6.23 0.42
C ARG A 27 -1.13 6.06 0.73
N HIS A 28 -0.66 6.45 1.90
CA HIS A 28 0.75 6.26 2.30
C HIS A 28 1.16 4.78 2.34
N LEU A 29 0.26 3.90 2.77
CA LEU A 29 0.50 2.45 2.73
C LEU A 29 0.59 1.93 1.29
N GLY A 30 -0.30 2.40 0.40
CA GLY A 30 -0.25 2.06 -1.03
C GLY A 30 1.03 2.55 -1.71
N GLU A 31 1.48 3.77 -1.40
CA GLU A 31 2.75 4.33 -1.87
C GLU A 31 3.95 3.49 -1.40
N THR A 32 3.96 3.10 -0.11
CA THR A 32 4.99 2.22 0.47
C THR A 32 5.00 0.85 -0.21
N LEU A 33 3.83 0.27 -0.50
CA LEU A 33 3.72 -0.99 -1.21
C LEU A 33 4.28 -0.90 -2.65
N ASP A 34 4.05 0.20 -3.37
CA ASP A 34 4.67 0.43 -4.68
C ASP A 34 6.19 0.63 -4.59
N GLN A 35 6.70 1.24 -3.51
CA GLN A 35 8.13 1.33 -3.26
C GLN A 35 8.75 -0.05 -3.06
N VAL A 36 8.14 -0.91 -2.23
CA VAL A 36 8.57 -2.31 -2.07
C VAL A 36 8.58 -3.03 -3.41
N ARG A 37 7.50 -2.92 -4.20
CA ARG A 37 7.45 -3.48 -5.55
C ARG A 37 8.60 -3.01 -6.44
N LYS A 38 8.93 -1.72 -6.44
CA LYS A 38 10.05 -1.16 -7.23
C LYS A 38 11.40 -1.69 -6.76
N MET A 39 11.62 -1.77 -5.45
CA MET A 39 12.85 -2.34 -4.88
C MET A 39 13.02 -3.82 -5.26
N GLU A 40 11.96 -4.61 -5.11
CA GLU A 40 11.95 -6.02 -5.50
C GLU A 40 12.17 -6.19 -7.00
N TYR A 41 11.51 -5.38 -7.84
CA TYR A 41 11.72 -5.39 -9.29
C TYR A 41 13.18 -5.08 -9.67
N GLY A 42 13.81 -4.14 -8.98
CA GLY A 42 15.21 -3.79 -9.19
C GLY A 42 16.18 -4.94 -8.91
N ARG A 43 15.88 -5.79 -7.92
CA ARG A 43 16.69 -6.97 -7.56
C ARG A 43 16.60 -8.12 -8.55
N LEU A 44 15.50 -8.22 -9.28
CA LEU A 44 15.31 -9.27 -10.27
C LEU A 44 16.19 -8.99 -11.51
N SER A 45 16.67 -10.05 -12.15
CA SER A 45 17.42 -9.98 -13.42
C SER A 45 16.84 -10.94 -14.46
N GLY A 46 16.99 -10.65 -15.75
CA GLY A 46 16.59 -11.56 -16.83
C GLY A 46 15.10 -11.91 -16.84
N LYS A 47 14.78 -13.21 -16.96
CA LYS A 47 13.41 -13.72 -17.10
C LYS A 47 12.51 -13.42 -15.91
N ASP A 48 13.06 -13.22 -14.71
CA ASP A 48 12.27 -12.97 -13.50
C ASP A 48 11.61 -11.58 -13.49
N ARG A 49 12.18 -10.60 -14.21
CA ARG A 49 11.57 -9.26 -14.36
C ARG A 49 10.26 -9.29 -15.13
N SER A 50 10.10 -10.25 -16.06
CA SER A 50 8.88 -10.38 -16.85
C SER A 50 7.65 -10.61 -15.97
N TYR A 51 7.85 -11.29 -14.83
CA TYR A 51 6.79 -11.71 -13.93
C TYR A 51 6.16 -10.57 -13.14
N SER A 52 6.97 -9.56 -12.81
CA SER A 52 6.53 -8.40 -12.04
C SER A 52 6.11 -7.21 -12.93
N LYS A 53 6.33 -7.29 -14.25
CA LYS A 53 5.94 -6.25 -15.21
C LYS A 53 4.42 -6.27 -15.40
N GLY A 54 3.78 -5.10 -15.32
CA GLY A 54 2.33 -4.95 -15.53
C GLY A 54 1.44 -5.27 -14.30
N GLN A 55 1.99 -5.81 -13.22
CA GLN A 55 1.19 -6.22 -12.04
C GLN A 55 0.97 -5.10 -11.00
N LYS A 56 1.31 -3.85 -11.32
CA LYS A 56 1.17 -2.72 -10.40
C LYS A 56 -0.28 -2.56 -9.92
N TYR A 57 -1.24 -2.52 -10.84
CA TYR A 57 -2.64 -2.32 -10.49
C TYR A 57 -3.23 -3.54 -9.78
N THR A 58 -2.82 -4.75 -10.16
CA THR A 58 -3.17 -5.97 -9.42
C THR A 58 -2.78 -5.90 -7.94
N LEU A 59 -1.63 -5.30 -7.65
CA LEU A 59 -1.10 -5.17 -6.29
C LEU A 59 -1.76 -4.03 -5.49
N LEU A 60 -2.05 -2.91 -6.14
CA LEU A 60 -2.56 -1.70 -5.49
C LEU A 60 -4.09 -1.68 -5.34
N SER A 61 -4.81 -2.42 -6.19
CA SER A 61 -6.26 -2.54 -6.11
C SER A 61 -6.69 -3.26 -4.83
N ASN A 62 -7.85 -2.86 -4.29
CA ASN A 62 -8.50 -3.63 -3.23
C ASN A 62 -8.82 -5.03 -3.72
N ARG A 63 -8.62 -6.03 -2.86
CA ARG A 63 -8.80 -7.45 -3.20
C ARG A 63 -10.21 -7.77 -3.72
N GLU A 64 -11.22 -7.10 -3.17
CA GLU A 64 -12.63 -7.22 -3.57
C GLU A 64 -12.86 -6.80 -5.03
N ASN A 65 -12.15 -5.79 -5.50
CA ASN A 65 -12.25 -5.21 -6.84
C ASN A 65 -11.47 -6.00 -7.90
N LEU A 66 -10.70 -7.02 -7.49
CA LEU A 66 -9.95 -7.85 -8.43
C LEU A 66 -10.86 -8.89 -9.08
N THR A 67 -10.76 -9.01 -10.41
CA THR A 67 -11.30 -10.13 -11.18
C THR A 67 -10.69 -11.45 -10.73
N LEU A 68 -11.30 -12.58 -11.11
CA LEU A 68 -10.76 -13.91 -10.81
C LEU A 68 -9.31 -14.06 -11.30
N ASP A 69 -9.00 -13.60 -12.51
CA ASP A 69 -7.65 -13.65 -13.05
C ASP A 69 -6.70 -12.70 -12.33
N GLY A 70 -7.18 -11.52 -11.93
CA GLY A 70 -6.44 -10.60 -11.07
C GLY A 70 -6.07 -11.24 -9.73
N ARG A 71 -6.98 -11.97 -9.09
CA ARG A 71 -6.72 -12.69 -7.83
C ARG A 71 -5.71 -13.83 -8.01
N LYS A 72 -5.80 -14.57 -9.12
CA LYS A 72 -4.82 -15.62 -9.46
C LYS A 72 -3.43 -15.03 -9.70
N ALA A 73 -3.35 -13.95 -10.49
CA ALA A 73 -2.12 -13.22 -10.76
C ALA A 73 -1.49 -12.67 -9.48
N LEU A 74 -2.31 -12.06 -8.60
CA LEU A 74 -1.88 -11.58 -7.29
C LEU A 74 -1.31 -12.72 -6.44
N LYS A 75 -2.04 -13.83 -6.31
CA LYS A 75 -1.57 -14.99 -5.53
C LYS A 75 -0.21 -15.50 -6.02
N LYS A 76 -0.02 -15.58 -7.34
CA LYS A 76 1.24 -16.03 -7.93
C LYS A 76 2.37 -15.01 -7.73
N LEU A 77 2.08 -13.72 -7.84
CA LEU A 77 3.05 -12.65 -7.56
C LEU A 77 3.52 -12.68 -6.10
N LEU A 78 2.57 -12.74 -5.14
CA LEU A 78 2.90 -12.76 -3.72
C LEU A 78 3.63 -14.05 -3.33
N GLY A 79 3.25 -15.20 -3.90
CA GLY A 79 3.96 -16.46 -3.67
C GLY A 79 5.39 -16.49 -4.20
N ALA A 80 5.71 -15.67 -5.22
CA ALA A 80 7.05 -15.56 -5.77
C ALA A 80 7.91 -14.51 -5.04
N ASN A 81 7.32 -13.62 -4.24
CA ASN A 81 8.05 -12.57 -3.53
C ASN A 81 7.55 -12.39 -2.09
N GLN A 82 8.26 -13.01 -1.15
CA GLN A 82 7.91 -12.99 0.27
C GLN A 82 7.90 -11.57 0.86
N ARG A 83 8.83 -10.69 0.47
CA ARG A 83 8.88 -9.30 0.98
C ARG A 83 7.65 -8.51 0.53
N LEU A 84 7.26 -8.70 -0.73
CA LEU A 84 6.06 -8.11 -1.29
C LEU A 84 4.79 -8.68 -0.66
N GLN A 85 4.77 -9.99 -0.37
CA GLN A 85 3.69 -10.65 0.35
C GLN A 85 3.49 -10.07 1.75
N THR A 86 4.57 -9.91 2.52
CA THR A 86 4.51 -9.31 3.86
C THR A 86 4.00 -7.88 3.79
N ALA A 87 4.53 -7.05 2.88
CA ALA A 87 4.07 -5.67 2.72
C ALA A 87 2.58 -5.59 2.32
N TYR A 88 2.13 -6.47 1.42
CA TYR A 88 0.73 -6.55 1.02
C TYR A 88 -0.17 -6.93 2.19
N LEU A 89 0.19 -7.97 2.96
CA LEU A 89 -0.60 -8.42 4.11
C LEU A 89 -0.70 -7.32 5.17
N LEU A 90 0.40 -6.63 5.48
CA LEU A 90 0.39 -5.51 6.43
C LEU A 90 -0.56 -4.38 6.00
N LYS A 91 -0.57 -4.03 4.70
CA LYS A 91 -1.50 -3.03 4.14
C LYS A 91 -2.96 -3.48 4.26
N GLU A 92 -3.26 -4.75 3.96
CA GLU A 92 -4.62 -5.29 4.07
C GLU A 92 -5.09 -5.37 5.54
N THR A 93 -4.26 -5.89 6.44
CA THR A 93 -4.56 -5.97 7.88
C THR A 93 -4.74 -4.59 8.49
N PHE A 94 -3.92 -3.60 8.12
CA PHE A 94 -4.10 -2.24 8.59
C PHE A 94 -5.43 -1.64 8.09
N GLY A 95 -5.84 -1.96 6.86
CA GLY A 95 -7.13 -1.51 6.31
C GLY A 95 -8.34 -1.97 7.14
N GLN A 96 -8.23 -3.09 7.85
CA GLN A 96 -9.29 -3.64 8.70
C GLN A 96 -9.58 -2.78 9.94
N LEU A 97 -8.71 -1.82 10.30
CA LEU A 97 -8.98 -0.88 11.40
C LEU A 97 -10.17 0.06 11.13
N TRP A 98 -10.64 0.13 9.89
CA TRP A 98 -11.81 0.91 9.47
C TRP A 98 -12.89 0.03 8.79
N SER A 99 -12.96 -1.25 9.14
CA SER A 99 -13.93 -2.23 8.61
C SER A 99 -14.89 -2.70 9.69
#